data_AF-A0A9D9HHL5-F1
#
_entry.id   AF-A0A9D9HHL5-F1
#
_cell.length_a   1.000
_cell.length_b   1.000
_cell.length_c   1.000
_cell.angle_alpha   90.00
_cell.angle_beta   90.00
_cell.angle_gamma   90.00
#
_symmetry.space_group_name_H-M   'P 1'
#
loop_
_entity.id
_entity.type
_entity.pdbx_description
1 polymer ?
#
loop_
_entity_poly.entity_id
_entity_poly.type
_entity_poly.pdbx_seq_one_letter_code
_entity_poly.pdbx_strand_id
1 'polypeptide(L)'
;MKTIYNIFTFSAVTAAAAMLAVSCYKEDPIITDKDEPQYVIEDSSDPAQHYLYTFLQDTGVYILSEYNDVDYKWNVYDESNYELTRIDPGIFNEAVEYLRKTLTDVYETGFAAKYFPFKILLAGTIEDTMSYTDDGADMVCGFGRNYIAIGQLRADILPAKDNARILADLGRINGILWGNFIYTNDLISIPESFFSPSRQYYEQNLKSLIVDGDTEAAIRSVGMWFYGEEPDSYYAMAPDAAGDVAGFVEMILTHTEEEMKAEMEGYDILLVKYNALIDAVKDATGIDLQELGDRNVGKFGSLDTGNEGTEE
;
A
#
# COMPACT_ATOMS: atom_id res chain seq x y z
N MET A 1 -57.15 48.64 -34.39
CA MET A 1 -57.66 47.49 -33.61
C MET A 1 -56.52 46.95 -32.78
N LYS A 2 -56.53 47.27 -31.48
CA LYS A 2 -56.50 46.32 -30.34
C LYS A 2 -55.23 45.47 -30.27
N THR A 3 -54.25 45.82 -29.44
CA THR A 3 -54.11 45.47 -28.00
C THR A 3 -53.47 44.09 -27.83
N ILE A 4 -52.62 43.99 -26.79
CA ILE A 4 -52.07 42.80 -26.13
C ILE A 4 -50.65 42.40 -26.60
N TYR A 5 -49.64 42.94 -25.91
CA TYR A 5 -48.61 42.18 -25.15
C TYR A 5 -47.52 43.16 -24.68
N ASN A 6 -47.93 44.11 -23.83
CA ASN A 6 -47.08 44.62 -22.76
C ASN A 6 -47.50 43.86 -21.50
N ILE A 7 -46.56 43.64 -20.58
CA ILE A 7 -46.63 42.81 -19.37
C ILE A 7 -46.19 41.36 -19.64
N PHE A 8 -44.88 41.13 -19.81
CA PHE A 8 -44.21 39.89 -19.33
C PHE A 8 -42.67 39.97 -19.42
N THR A 9 -42.10 41.02 -20.03
CA THR A 9 -40.64 41.18 -20.20
C THR A 9 -39.97 42.15 -19.23
N PHE A 10 -40.67 42.63 -18.19
CA PHE A 10 -40.09 43.54 -17.20
C PHE A 10 -39.94 42.93 -15.79
N SER A 11 -40.34 41.67 -15.57
CA SER A 11 -40.21 41.00 -14.26
C SER A 11 -39.04 40.03 -14.14
N ALA A 12 -38.40 39.63 -15.26
CA ALA A 12 -37.27 38.69 -15.21
C ALA A 12 -35.91 39.38 -14.98
N VAL A 13 -35.75 40.64 -15.41
CA VAL A 13 -34.48 41.36 -15.31
C VAL A 13 -34.24 41.91 -13.90
N THR A 14 -35.30 42.27 -13.17
CA THR A 14 -35.19 42.78 -11.79
C THR A 14 -34.96 41.66 -10.76
N ALA A 15 -35.46 40.45 -11.01
CA ALA A 15 -35.24 39.29 -10.15
C ALA A 15 -33.81 38.70 -10.30
N ALA A 16 -33.25 38.74 -11.51
CA ALA A 16 -31.88 38.26 -11.77
C ALA A 16 -30.80 39.20 -11.17
N ALA A 17 -31.04 40.51 -11.15
CA ALA A 17 -30.10 41.47 -10.57
C ALA A 17 -30.06 41.44 -9.03
N ALA A 18 -31.16 41.03 -8.38
CA ALA A 18 -31.22 40.90 -6.91
C ALA A 18 -30.54 39.61 -6.39
N MET A 19 -30.51 38.52 -7.17
CA MET A 19 -29.83 37.28 -6.77
C MET A 19 -28.30 37.35 -6.90
N LEU A 20 -27.78 38.21 -7.78
CA LEU A 20 -26.33 38.41 -7.94
C LEU A 20 -25.70 39.24 -6.81
N ALA A 21 -26.50 39.95 -6.00
CA ALA A 21 -26.01 40.80 -4.92
C ALA A 21 -25.84 40.07 -3.57
N VAL A 22 -26.26 38.81 -3.46
CA VAL A 22 -26.21 38.03 -2.19
C VAL A 22 -25.11 36.97 -2.17
N SER A 23 -24.39 36.78 -3.28
CA SER A 23 -23.38 35.72 -3.44
C SER A 23 -21.94 36.13 -3.07
N CYS A 24 -21.72 37.34 -2.57
CA CYS A 24 -20.41 37.73 -2.01
C CYS A 24 -20.47 37.81 -0.48
N TYR A 25 -20.88 36.72 0.17
CA TYR A 25 -20.36 36.47 1.52
C TYR A 25 -18.90 36.06 1.35
N LYS A 26 -17.98 37.00 1.58
CA LYS A 26 -16.61 36.63 1.94
C LYS A 26 -16.73 36.05 3.34
N GLU A 27 -16.67 34.72 3.45
CA GLU A 27 -16.43 34.11 4.74
C GLU A 27 -15.12 34.70 5.28
N ASP A 28 -15.13 35.10 6.55
CA ASP A 28 -13.88 35.40 7.22
C ASP A 28 -12.99 34.16 7.07
N PRO A 29 -11.68 34.33 6.82
CA PRO A 29 -10.77 33.20 6.79
C PRO A 29 -11.00 32.38 8.06
N ILE A 30 -11.15 31.07 7.94
CA ILE A 30 -11.09 30.18 9.09
C ILE A 30 -9.65 30.30 9.60
N ILE A 31 -9.44 31.21 10.54
CA ILE A 31 -8.20 31.34 11.30
C ILE A 31 -8.29 30.26 12.35
N THR A 32 -7.79 29.07 12.02
CA THR A 32 -7.48 28.10 13.06
C THR A 32 -6.23 28.63 13.76
N ASP A 33 -6.24 28.68 15.08
CA ASP A 33 -4.97 28.58 15.79
C ASP A 33 -4.35 27.26 15.32
N LYS A 34 -3.13 27.30 14.81
CA LYS A 34 -2.44 26.08 14.41
C LYS A 34 -2.10 25.38 15.71
N ASP A 35 -2.93 24.42 16.11
CA ASP A 35 -2.65 23.58 17.28
C ASP A 35 -1.22 23.03 17.15
N GLU A 36 -0.53 22.90 18.29
CA GLU A 36 0.80 22.29 18.29
C GLU A 36 0.71 20.90 17.64
N PRO A 37 1.67 20.53 16.78
CA PRO A 37 1.65 19.23 16.15
C PRO A 37 1.66 18.15 17.24
N GLN A 38 0.75 17.17 17.12
CA GLN A 38 0.59 16.06 18.08
C GLN A 38 1.93 15.34 18.34
N TYR A 39 2.77 15.23 17.32
CA TYR A 39 4.09 14.63 17.38
C TYR A 39 5.17 15.64 17.02
N VAL A 40 6.17 15.75 17.89
CA VAL A 40 7.40 16.50 17.65
C VAL A 40 8.55 15.51 17.59
N ILE A 41 9.16 15.38 16.42
CA ILE A 41 10.38 14.61 16.21
C ILE A 41 11.54 15.60 16.28
N GLU A 42 12.36 15.51 17.32
CA GLU A 42 13.55 16.35 17.47
C GLU A 42 14.76 15.70 16.81
N ASP A 43 15.65 16.54 16.27
CA ASP A 43 16.95 16.11 15.76
C ASP A 43 17.86 15.64 16.91
N SER A 44 18.73 14.67 16.63
CA SER A 44 19.58 14.04 17.64
C SER A 44 20.91 13.57 17.03
N SER A 45 21.90 13.33 17.88
CA SER A 45 23.14 12.66 17.46
C SER A 45 22.98 11.16 17.26
N ASP A 46 21.88 10.56 17.76
CA ASP A 46 21.55 9.17 17.47
C ASP A 46 21.18 9.01 15.98
N PRO A 47 21.82 8.11 15.22
CA PRO A 47 21.60 8.01 13.77
C PRO A 47 20.17 7.65 13.36
N ALA A 48 19.47 6.83 14.14
CA ALA A 48 18.10 6.44 13.81
C ALA A 48 17.15 7.61 14.07
N GLN A 49 17.29 8.29 15.20
CA GLN A 49 16.51 9.49 15.51
C GLN A 49 16.78 10.63 14.51
N HIS A 50 18.04 10.86 14.13
CA HIS A 50 18.41 11.81 13.09
C HIS A 50 17.77 11.47 11.74
N TYR A 51 17.72 10.19 11.40
CA TYR A 51 17.06 9.71 10.20
C TYR A 51 15.55 10.00 10.23
N LEU A 52 14.86 9.70 11.33
CA LEU A 52 13.43 10.01 11.51
C LEU A 52 13.17 11.52 11.35
N TYR A 53 14.00 12.35 11.98
CA TYR A 53 13.90 13.81 11.87
C TYR A 53 14.05 14.28 10.43
N THR A 54 15.13 13.85 9.75
CA THR A 54 15.44 14.26 8.37
C THR A 54 14.38 13.77 7.40
N PHE A 55 13.92 12.53 7.55
CA PHE A 55 12.85 11.97 6.71
C PHE A 55 11.56 12.78 6.85
N LEU A 56 11.18 13.18 8.07
CA LEU A 56 10.03 14.07 8.29
C LEU A 56 10.23 15.43 7.62
N GLN A 57 11.43 16.04 7.72
CA GLN A 57 11.69 17.34 7.08
C GLN A 57 11.60 17.25 5.55
N ASP A 58 12.12 16.18 4.97
CA ASP A 58 12.22 16.04 3.52
C ASP A 58 10.90 15.58 2.87
N THR A 59 10.08 14.80 3.60
CA THR A 59 8.88 14.15 3.05
C THR A 59 7.56 14.63 3.65
N GLY A 60 7.59 15.18 4.87
CA GLY A 60 6.38 15.43 5.66
C GLY A 60 5.75 14.17 6.26
N VAL A 61 6.36 12.99 6.10
CA VAL A 61 5.88 11.71 6.63
C VAL A 61 6.44 11.48 8.03
N TYR A 62 5.56 11.14 8.97
CA TYR A 62 5.96 10.78 10.32
C TYR A 62 6.31 9.30 10.41
N ILE A 63 7.51 8.97 10.88
CA ILE A 63 7.86 7.62 11.33
C ILE A 63 7.80 7.62 12.86
N LEU A 64 6.97 6.77 13.45
CA LEU A 64 6.64 6.79 14.87
C LEU A 64 6.91 5.43 15.53
N SER A 65 7.83 5.40 16.49
CA SER A 65 7.98 4.27 17.45
C SER A 65 7.10 4.43 18.69
N GLU A 66 6.83 5.68 19.07
CA GLU A 66 5.90 6.06 20.14
C GLU A 66 4.67 6.71 19.50
N TYR A 67 3.50 6.12 19.68
CA TYR A 67 2.23 6.57 19.14
C TYR A 67 1.06 6.16 20.05
N ASN A 68 -0.09 6.79 19.86
CA ASN A 68 -1.32 6.53 20.60
C ASN A 68 -2.22 5.55 19.84
N ASP A 69 -3.10 4.84 20.55
CA ASP A 69 -4.02 3.90 19.89
C ASP A 69 -4.95 4.60 18.90
N VAL A 70 -5.26 5.87 19.13
CA VAL A 70 -6.06 6.68 18.22
C VAL A 70 -5.43 6.86 16.83
N ASP A 71 -4.12 6.62 16.68
CA ASP A 71 -3.45 6.74 15.38
C ASP A 71 -3.75 5.58 14.44
N TYR A 72 -4.21 4.43 14.96
CA TYR A 72 -4.52 3.26 14.15
C TYR A 72 -5.91 2.68 14.39
N LYS A 73 -6.55 2.91 15.54
CA LYS A 73 -7.85 2.30 15.88
C LYS A 73 -9.05 2.92 15.16
N TRP A 74 -9.00 4.20 14.75
CA TRP A 74 -10.19 4.88 14.25
C TRP A 74 -10.04 5.30 12.79
N ASN A 75 -10.86 4.70 11.93
CA ASN A 75 -11.14 5.22 10.60
C ASN A 75 -12.39 6.13 10.65
N VAL A 76 -12.67 6.86 9.56
CA VAL A 76 -13.77 7.86 9.53
C VAL A 76 -15.15 7.25 9.82
N TYR A 77 -15.35 5.96 9.51
CA TYR A 77 -16.63 5.29 9.67
C TYR A 77 -16.60 4.08 10.61
N ASP A 78 -15.45 3.41 10.76
CA ASP A 78 -15.32 2.15 11.48
C ASP A 78 -14.06 2.09 12.34
N GLU A 79 -14.08 1.23 13.36
CA GLU A 79 -12.90 0.85 14.13
C GLU A 79 -12.02 -0.09 13.30
N SER A 80 -10.70 0.09 13.37
CA SER A 80 -9.73 -0.81 12.76
C SER A 80 -9.71 -2.14 13.51
N ASN A 81 -9.61 -3.25 12.78
CA ASN A 81 -9.46 -4.58 13.39
C ASN A 81 -8.04 -4.84 13.90
N TYR A 82 -7.11 -3.92 13.63
CA TYR A 82 -5.71 -4.08 14.02
C TYR A 82 -5.48 -3.71 15.48
N GLU A 83 -4.74 -4.55 16.20
CA GLU A 83 -4.16 -4.27 17.51
C GLU A 83 -2.63 -4.25 17.41
N LEU A 84 -2.01 -3.16 17.88
CA LEU A 84 -0.56 -2.92 17.73
C LEU A 84 0.12 -2.81 19.10
N THR A 85 1.18 -3.58 19.31
CA THR A 85 2.12 -3.33 20.42
C THR A 85 3.25 -2.41 19.96
N ARG A 86 3.79 -1.59 20.87
CA ARG A 86 4.93 -0.72 20.57
C ARG A 86 6.21 -1.55 20.63
N ILE A 87 7.23 -1.11 19.90
CA ILE A 87 8.55 -1.73 19.98
C ILE A 87 9.18 -1.51 21.35
N ASP A 88 10.03 -2.44 21.78
CA ASP A 88 10.89 -2.20 22.93
C ASP A 88 11.91 -1.09 22.58
N PRO A 89 12.14 -0.08 23.44
CA PRO A 89 13.11 0.98 23.15
C PRO A 89 14.54 0.47 22.88
N GLY A 90 14.87 -0.72 23.40
CA GLY A 90 16.17 -1.36 23.24
C GLY A 90 16.46 -1.88 21.82
N ILE A 91 15.45 -1.93 20.93
CA ILE A 91 15.61 -2.36 19.53
C ILE A 91 15.33 -1.24 18.52
N PHE A 92 15.21 0.01 18.99
CA PHE A 92 14.80 1.13 18.15
C PHE A 92 15.69 1.30 16.91
N ASN A 93 17.01 1.16 17.07
CA ASN A 93 17.95 1.34 15.97
C ASN A 93 17.84 0.22 14.93
N GLU A 94 17.69 -1.03 15.38
CA GLU A 94 17.48 -2.21 14.55
C GLU A 94 16.13 -2.15 13.81
N ALA A 95 15.08 -1.69 14.49
CA ALA A 95 13.76 -1.47 13.89
C ALA A 95 13.82 -0.42 12.77
N VAL A 96 14.54 0.69 12.98
CA VAL A 96 14.72 1.73 11.96
C VAL A 96 15.59 1.24 10.80
N GLU A 97 16.64 0.47 11.07
CA GLU A 97 17.44 -0.14 10.00
C GLU A 97 16.61 -1.12 9.16
N TYR A 98 15.76 -1.91 9.80
CA TYR A 98 14.83 -2.82 9.12
C TYR A 98 13.83 -2.06 8.25
N LEU A 99 13.15 -1.04 8.80
CA LEU A 99 12.25 -0.15 8.06
C LEU A 99 12.93 0.40 6.80
N ARG A 100 14.19 0.84 6.94
CA ARG A 100 14.95 1.39 5.82
C ARG A 100 15.15 0.38 4.72
N LYS A 101 15.55 -0.84 5.06
CA LYS A 101 15.77 -1.91 4.10
C LYS A 101 14.49 -2.32 3.37
N THR A 102 13.36 -2.35 4.07
CA THR A 102 12.12 -2.92 3.54
C THR A 102 11.16 -1.90 2.93
N LEU A 103 11.34 -0.61 3.19
CA LEU A 103 10.42 0.42 2.70
C LEU A 103 11.11 1.70 2.25
N THR A 104 11.78 2.43 3.14
CA THR A 104 12.12 3.83 2.83
C THR A 104 13.33 3.97 1.92
N ASP A 105 14.31 3.06 1.95
CA ASP A 105 15.44 3.06 1.00
C ASP A 105 15.06 2.40 -0.36
N VAL A 106 13.82 1.90 -0.51
CA VAL A 106 13.32 1.33 -1.77
C VAL A 106 13.01 2.42 -2.79
N TYR A 107 12.57 3.60 -2.32
CA TYR A 107 12.19 4.71 -3.19
C TYR A 107 13.06 5.94 -2.96
N GLU A 108 13.10 6.82 -3.95
CA GLU A 108 13.65 8.15 -3.74
C GLU A 108 12.73 8.98 -2.83
N THR A 109 13.33 9.90 -2.09
CA THR A 109 12.62 10.77 -1.12
C THR A 109 11.43 11.52 -1.74
N GLY A 110 11.52 11.93 -3.00
CA GLY A 110 10.44 12.63 -3.71
C GLY A 110 9.20 11.77 -3.95
N PHE A 111 9.37 10.45 -4.11
CA PHE A 111 8.24 9.52 -4.18
C PHE A 111 7.55 9.42 -2.83
N ALA A 112 8.33 9.22 -1.75
CA ALA A 112 7.80 9.13 -0.40
C ALA A 112 7.01 10.40 -0.02
N ALA A 113 7.55 11.59 -0.32
CA ALA A 113 6.88 12.86 -0.06
C ALA A 113 5.48 13.01 -0.70
N LYS A 114 5.23 12.27 -1.79
CA LYS A 114 3.99 12.37 -2.56
C LYS A 114 3.02 11.21 -2.33
N TYR A 115 3.54 10.01 -2.11
CA TYR A 115 2.75 8.77 -2.18
C TYR A 115 2.77 7.93 -0.91
N PHE A 116 3.64 8.23 0.06
CA PHE A 116 3.59 7.54 1.35
C PHE A 116 2.42 8.01 2.19
N PRO A 117 1.94 7.18 3.12
CA PRO A 117 1.00 7.61 4.14
C PRO A 117 1.57 8.72 5.01
N PHE A 118 0.68 9.46 5.67
CA PHE A 118 1.09 10.50 6.60
C PHE A 118 1.89 9.94 7.78
N LYS A 119 1.63 8.69 8.18
CA LYS A 119 2.31 7.99 9.27
C LYS A 119 2.82 6.61 8.87
N ILE A 120 4.00 6.27 9.35
CA ILE A 120 4.55 4.91 9.39
C ILE A 120 4.70 4.56 10.87
N LEU A 121 4.01 3.52 11.33
CA LEU A 121 4.03 3.08 12.72
C LEU A 121 4.97 1.89 12.88
N LEU A 122 5.93 1.97 13.80
CA LEU A 122 6.83 0.87 14.12
C LEU A 122 6.24 0.05 15.27
N ALA A 123 5.77 -1.15 14.96
CA ALA A 123 5.03 -2.00 15.89
C ALA A 123 5.83 -3.26 16.25
N GLY A 124 5.79 -3.64 17.53
CA GLY A 124 6.32 -4.91 18.01
C GLY A 124 5.57 -6.08 17.38
N THR A 125 4.25 -6.07 17.53
CA THR A 125 3.29 -7.01 16.93
C THR A 125 2.20 -6.23 16.20
N ILE A 126 1.65 -6.84 15.17
CA ILE A 126 0.41 -6.40 14.51
C ILE A 126 -0.53 -7.59 14.48
N GLU A 127 -1.67 -7.50 15.14
CA GLU A 127 -2.70 -8.54 15.13
C GLU A 127 -3.94 -8.03 14.39
N ASP A 128 -4.47 -8.78 13.42
CA ASP A 128 -5.82 -8.60 12.89
C ASP A 128 -6.81 -9.44 13.70
N THR A 129 -7.54 -8.78 14.59
CA THR A 129 -8.48 -9.42 15.52
C THR A 129 -9.67 -10.10 14.84
N MET A 130 -9.91 -9.84 13.55
CA MET A 130 -10.97 -10.48 12.76
C MET A 130 -10.44 -11.60 11.85
N SER A 131 -9.12 -11.76 11.74
CA SER A 131 -8.55 -12.88 11.01
C SER A 131 -8.69 -14.18 11.80
N TYR A 132 -9.03 -15.25 11.10
CA TYR A 132 -9.11 -16.61 11.65
C TYR A 132 -7.91 -17.47 11.23
N THR A 133 -6.90 -16.87 10.60
CA THR A 133 -5.65 -17.53 10.18
C THR A 133 -4.50 -17.11 11.08
N ASP A 134 -3.48 -17.96 11.17
CA ASP A 134 -2.24 -17.64 11.92
C ASP A 134 -1.54 -16.39 11.34
N ASP A 135 -1.75 -16.07 10.06
CA ASP A 135 -1.23 -14.86 9.41
C ASP A 135 -1.71 -13.57 10.08
N GLY A 136 -2.93 -13.58 10.62
CA GLY A 136 -3.49 -12.43 11.32
C GLY A 136 -2.98 -12.29 12.76
N ALA A 137 -2.27 -13.28 13.30
CA ALA A 137 -1.84 -13.25 14.69
C ALA A 137 -0.58 -12.38 14.93
N ASP A 138 0.31 -12.26 13.93
CA ASP A 138 1.50 -11.40 14.00
C ASP A 138 2.01 -11.00 12.61
N MET A 139 1.39 -9.97 12.03
CA MET A 139 1.60 -9.52 10.67
C MET A 139 2.90 -8.70 10.51
N VAL A 140 3.53 -8.82 9.33
CA VAL A 140 4.67 -7.98 8.94
C VAL A 140 4.27 -6.54 8.63
N CYS A 141 3.04 -6.33 8.15
CA CYS A 141 2.53 -5.02 7.79
C CYS A 141 1.03 -4.94 8.02
N GLY A 142 0.57 -3.78 8.49
CA GLY A 142 -0.84 -3.41 8.54
C GLY A 142 -1.05 -2.04 7.89
N PHE A 143 -2.29 -1.68 7.58
CA PHE A 143 -2.60 -0.40 6.94
C PHE A 143 -3.87 0.23 7.49
N GLY A 144 -3.99 1.53 7.28
CA GLY A 144 -5.23 2.26 7.46
C GLY A 144 -5.26 3.44 6.50
N ARG A 145 -6.26 4.31 6.67
CA ARG A 145 -6.49 5.39 5.70
C ARG A 145 -5.34 6.41 5.61
N ASN A 146 -4.58 6.60 6.68
CA ASN A 146 -3.50 7.60 6.76
C ASN A 146 -2.19 7.03 7.32
N TYR A 147 -2.11 5.71 7.50
CA TYR A 147 -0.93 5.05 8.03
C TYR A 147 -0.67 3.71 7.35
N ILE A 148 0.59 3.30 7.41
CA ILE A 148 0.96 1.88 7.38
C ILE A 148 1.73 1.57 8.66
N ALA A 149 1.61 0.34 9.14
CA ALA A 149 2.31 -0.16 10.30
C ALA A 149 3.28 -1.26 9.86
N ILE A 150 4.50 -1.25 10.40
CA ILE A 150 5.52 -2.27 10.15
C ILE A 150 5.68 -3.07 11.43
N GLY A 151 5.40 -4.37 11.34
CA GLY A 151 5.28 -5.29 12.47
C GLY A 151 6.47 -6.23 12.59
N GLN A 152 6.36 -7.18 13.53
CA GLN A 152 7.40 -8.16 13.86
C GLN A 152 8.73 -7.52 14.32
N LEU A 153 8.66 -6.31 14.88
CA LEU A 153 9.83 -5.57 15.36
C LEU A 153 10.06 -5.91 16.83
N ARG A 154 10.66 -7.07 17.09
CA ARG A 154 10.97 -7.53 18.46
C ARG A 154 12.36 -8.15 18.53
N ALA A 155 12.96 -8.11 19.72
CA ALA A 155 14.33 -8.57 19.95
C ALA A 155 14.54 -10.06 19.66
N ASP A 156 13.50 -10.87 19.74
CA ASP A 156 13.52 -12.31 19.45
C ASP A 156 13.33 -12.63 17.96
N ILE A 157 12.78 -11.71 17.16
CA ILE A 157 12.52 -11.92 15.72
C ILE A 157 13.54 -11.22 14.84
N LEU A 158 13.80 -9.92 15.06
CA LEU A 158 14.62 -9.12 14.15
C LEU A 158 16.01 -9.72 13.86
N PRO A 159 16.75 -10.26 14.85
CA PRO A 159 18.05 -10.86 14.60
C PRO A 159 18.02 -12.12 13.73
N ALA A 160 16.86 -12.78 13.62
CA ALA A 160 16.69 -14.00 12.82
C ALA A 160 16.31 -13.70 11.35
N LYS A 161 16.01 -12.45 11.01
CA LYS A 161 15.66 -12.07 9.63
C LYS A 161 16.93 -11.99 8.77
N ASP A 162 17.15 -13.02 7.96
CA ASP A 162 18.19 -13.04 6.95
C ASP A 162 17.77 -12.24 5.70
N ASN A 163 18.63 -12.21 4.67
CA ASN A 163 18.34 -11.47 3.47
C ASN A 163 17.10 -11.97 2.72
N ALA A 164 16.88 -13.29 2.67
CA ALA A 164 15.70 -13.86 2.02
C ALA A 164 14.43 -13.40 2.73
N ARG A 165 14.42 -13.43 4.07
CA ARG A 165 13.30 -12.91 4.84
C ARG A 165 13.11 -11.41 4.67
N ILE A 166 14.19 -10.63 4.62
CA ILE A 166 14.12 -9.17 4.36
C ILE A 166 13.51 -8.90 2.98
N LEU A 167 13.90 -9.65 1.94
CA LEU A 167 13.35 -9.50 0.60
C LEU A 167 11.86 -9.86 0.56
N ALA A 168 11.46 -10.97 1.17
CA ALA A 168 10.06 -11.35 1.25
C ALA A 168 9.21 -10.30 2.00
N ASP A 169 9.69 -9.83 3.16
CA ASP A 169 9.00 -8.81 3.93
C ASP A 169 8.94 -7.46 3.19
N LEU A 170 10.00 -7.10 2.45
CA LEU A 170 10.01 -5.95 1.54
C LEU A 170 8.88 -6.06 0.51
N GLY A 171 8.76 -7.20 -0.18
CA GLY A 171 7.70 -7.44 -1.15
C GLY A 171 6.31 -7.20 -0.55
N ARG A 172 6.04 -7.82 0.61
CA ARG A 172 4.76 -7.71 1.32
C ARG A 172 4.44 -6.28 1.76
N ILE A 173 5.38 -5.60 2.41
CA ILE A 173 5.22 -4.22 2.87
C ILE A 173 4.92 -3.29 1.68
N ASN A 174 5.61 -3.47 0.56
CA ASN A 174 5.42 -2.65 -0.62
C ASN A 174 4.12 -3.01 -1.38
N GLY A 175 3.70 -4.27 -1.37
CA GLY A 175 2.39 -4.68 -1.85
C GLY A 175 1.27 -3.92 -1.12
N ILE A 176 1.31 -3.85 0.21
CA ILE A 176 0.35 -3.07 1.02
C ILE A 176 0.41 -1.58 0.69
N LEU A 177 1.61 -1.01 0.58
CA LEU A 177 1.75 0.41 0.20
C LEU A 177 1.04 0.68 -1.14
N TRP A 178 1.25 -0.17 -2.15
CA TRP A 178 0.72 0.07 -3.48
C TRP A 178 -0.77 -0.27 -3.61
N GLY A 179 -1.15 -1.48 -3.22
CA GLY A 179 -2.52 -1.97 -3.35
C GLY A 179 -3.45 -1.36 -2.32
N ASN A 180 -3.08 -1.44 -1.04
CA ASN A 180 -3.99 -1.10 0.06
C ASN A 180 -3.92 0.36 0.50
N PHE A 181 -2.89 1.11 0.10
CA PHE A 181 -2.79 2.54 0.38
C PHE A 181 -2.86 3.41 -0.89
N ILE A 182 -1.91 3.31 -1.82
CA ILE A 182 -1.82 4.19 -3.00
C ILE A 182 -3.06 4.04 -3.91
N TYR A 183 -3.42 2.79 -4.24
CA TYR A 183 -4.55 2.51 -5.11
C TYR A 183 -5.89 2.84 -4.45
N THR A 184 -6.13 2.37 -3.21
CA THR A 184 -7.40 2.62 -2.50
C THR A 184 -7.67 4.09 -2.18
N ASN A 185 -6.61 4.91 -2.05
CA ASN A 185 -6.73 6.36 -1.85
C ASN A 185 -6.71 7.15 -3.17
N ASP A 186 -6.80 6.48 -4.33
CA ASP A 186 -6.81 7.09 -5.66
C ASP A 186 -5.60 8.01 -5.93
N LEU A 187 -4.43 7.70 -5.35
CA LEU A 187 -3.22 8.53 -5.51
C LEU A 187 -2.56 8.32 -6.88
N ILE A 188 -2.72 7.12 -7.45
CA ILE A 188 -2.27 6.75 -8.80
C ILE A 188 -3.39 5.95 -9.46
N SER A 189 -3.71 6.31 -10.71
CA SER A 189 -4.70 5.58 -11.50
C SER A 189 -4.06 4.38 -12.19
N ILE A 190 -4.53 3.18 -11.86
CA ILE A 190 -4.17 1.94 -12.54
C ILE A 190 -5.17 1.68 -13.68
N PRO A 191 -4.72 1.35 -14.90
CA PRO A 191 -5.60 1.26 -16.06
C PRO A 191 -6.54 0.05 -16.00
N GLU A 192 -7.71 0.18 -16.63
CA GLU A 192 -8.72 -0.89 -16.72
C GLU A 192 -8.18 -2.16 -17.40
N SER A 193 -7.15 -2.06 -18.24
CA SER A 193 -6.46 -3.21 -18.83
C SER A 193 -5.80 -4.12 -17.80
N PHE A 194 -5.46 -3.59 -16.61
CA PHE A 194 -4.99 -4.41 -15.49
C PHE A 194 -6.14 -5.21 -14.87
N PHE A 195 -7.28 -4.57 -14.60
CA PHE A 195 -8.37 -5.21 -13.84
C PHE A 195 -9.29 -6.09 -14.70
N SER A 196 -9.63 -5.62 -15.90
CA SER A 196 -10.67 -6.25 -16.74
C SER A 196 -10.45 -7.72 -17.07
N PRO A 197 -9.22 -8.25 -17.28
CA PRO A 197 -9.03 -9.67 -17.59
C PRO A 197 -9.46 -10.61 -16.45
N SER A 198 -9.33 -10.14 -15.20
CA SER A 198 -9.51 -10.96 -14.00
C SER A 198 -10.73 -10.53 -13.17
N ARG A 199 -11.40 -9.44 -13.53
CA ARG A 199 -12.47 -8.79 -12.74
C ARG A 199 -13.56 -9.73 -12.24
N GLN A 200 -14.00 -10.67 -13.08
CA GLN A 200 -15.06 -11.60 -12.71
C GLN A 200 -14.68 -12.58 -11.58
N TYR A 201 -13.38 -12.71 -11.30
CA TYR A 201 -12.85 -13.61 -10.30
C TYR A 201 -12.58 -12.92 -8.97
N TYR A 202 -12.61 -11.59 -8.87
CA TYR A 202 -12.33 -10.90 -7.61
C TYR A 202 -13.26 -11.38 -6.48
N GLU A 203 -12.63 -11.71 -5.34
CA GLU A 203 -13.28 -12.25 -4.15
C GLU A 203 -14.11 -13.53 -4.42
N GLN A 204 -13.87 -14.21 -5.54
CA GLN A 204 -14.52 -15.48 -5.85
C GLN A 204 -13.69 -16.64 -5.33
N ASN A 205 -14.40 -17.71 -4.93
CA ASN A 205 -13.77 -18.96 -4.58
C ASN A 205 -13.32 -19.72 -5.84
N LEU A 206 -12.02 -19.99 -5.96
CA LEU A 206 -11.41 -20.64 -7.13
C LEU A 206 -11.31 -22.16 -6.99
N LYS A 207 -11.90 -22.78 -5.97
CA LYS A 207 -11.79 -24.23 -5.71
C LYS A 207 -12.17 -25.09 -6.91
N SER A 208 -13.08 -24.61 -7.76
CA SER A 208 -13.48 -25.31 -8.99
C SER A 208 -12.41 -25.34 -10.09
N LEU A 209 -11.40 -24.48 -9.99
CA LEU A 209 -10.27 -24.37 -10.92
C LEU A 209 -9.03 -25.13 -10.43
N ILE A 210 -9.03 -25.60 -9.18
CA ILE A 210 -7.91 -26.36 -8.61
C ILE A 210 -7.85 -27.75 -9.27
N VAL A 211 -6.73 -28.03 -9.92
CA VAL A 211 -6.42 -29.32 -10.51
C VAL A 211 -5.26 -29.92 -9.70
N ASP A 212 -5.39 -31.20 -9.33
CA ASP A 212 -4.36 -31.95 -8.58
C ASP A 212 -3.90 -31.31 -7.25
N GLY A 213 -4.71 -30.43 -6.67
CA GLY A 213 -4.40 -29.73 -5.42
C GLY A 213 -3.55 -28.46 -5.60
N ASP A 214 -3.23 -28.09 -6.84
CA ASP A 214 -2.42 -26.92 -7.16
C ASP A 214 -3.27 -25.64 -7.13
N THR A 215 -3.27 -24.99 -5.96
CA THR A 215 -4.02 -23.74 -5.75
C THR A 215 -3.34 -22.55 -6.41
N GLU A 216 -2.01 -22.58 -6.50
CA GLU A 216 -1.23 -21.52 -7.10
C GLU A 216 -1.44 -21.45 -8.61
N ALA A 217 -1.40 -22.58 -9.32
CA ALA A 217 -1.72 -22.63 -10.75
C ALA A 217 -3.16 -22.15 -11.02
N ALA A 218 -4.11 -22.46 -10.13
CA ALA A 218 -5.49 -21.96 -10.26
C ALA A 218 -5.56 -20.43 -10.17
N ILE A 219 -4.84 -19.82 -9.24
CA ILE A 219 -4.74 -18.36 -9.06
C ILE A 219 -4.04 -17.71 -10.27
N ARG A 220 -2.91 -18.26 -10.70
CA ARG A 220 -2.16 -17.80 -11.88
C ARG A 220 -3.00 -17.92 -13.16
N SER A 221 -3.82 -18.97 -13.30
CA SER A 221 -4.68 -19.19 -14.47
C SER A 221 -5.72 -18.09 -14.69
N VAL A 222 -6.13 -17.40 -13.62
CA VAL A 222 -7.04 -16.25 -13.68
C VAL A 222 -6.30 -14.92 -13.70
N GLY A 223 -4.97 -14.94 -13.84
CA GLY A 223 -4.14 -13.76 -13.98
C GLY A 223 -3.90 -13.02 -12.68
N MET A 224 -3.81 -13.71 -11.55
CA MET A 224 -3.54 -13.11 -10.24
C MET A 224 -2.33 -13.77 -9.58
N TRP A 225 -1.75 -13.09 -8.61
CA TRP A 225 -0.80 -13.65 -7.66
C TRP A 225 -1.47 -13.74 -6.28
N PHE A 226 -1.02 -14.67 -5.45
CA PHE A 226 -1.39 -14.62 -4.04
C PHE A 226 -0.51 -13.59 -3.31
N TYR A 227 -1.10 -12.88 -2.37
CA TYR A 227 -0.42 -11.94 -1.49
C TYR A 227 -0.38 -12.56 -0.09
N GLY A 228 0.80 -12.90 0.45
CA GLY A 228 0.94 -13.56 1.77
C GLY A 228 1.45 -15.01 1.74
N GLU A 229 1.05 -15.85 2.71
CA GLU A 229 1.35 -17.30 2.73
C GLU A 229 0.39 -18.08 1.82
N GLU A 230 0.80 -19.24 1.30
CA GLU A 230 -0.03 -20.02 0.38
C GLU A 230 -1.45 -20.24 0.91
N PRO A 231 -2.50 -19.98 0.10
CA PRO A 231 -3.87 -20.14 0.55
C PRO A 231 -4.13 -21.61 0.87
N ASP A 232 -4.72 -21.86 2.04
CA ASP A 232 -5.34 -23.17 2.30
C ASP A 232 -6.29 -23.50 1.14
N SER A 233 -6.04 -24.64 0.48
CA SER A 233 -6.87 -25.22 -0.58
C SER A 233 -8.37 -25.26 -0.25
N TYR A 234 -8.72 -25.21 1.04
CA TYR A 234 -10.09 -25.13 1.51
C TYR A 234 -10.78 -23.81 1.16
N TYR A 235 -10.07 -22.68 1.20
CA TYR A 235 -10.63 -21.35 1.00
C TYR A 235 -10.36 -20.79 -0.40
N ALA A 236 -9.15 -20.97 -0.97
CA ALA A 236 -8.79 -20.63 -2.36
C ALA A 236 -9.50 -19.38 -2.92
N MET A 237 -9.53 -18.31 -2.14
CA MET A 237 -10.23 -17.07 -2.49
C MET A 237 -9.31 -16.22 -3.36
N ALA A 238 -9.81 -15.77 -4.49
CA ALA A 238 -9.11 -14.77 -5.28
C ALA A 238 -9.04 -13.44 -4.50
N PRO A 239 -7.94 -12.67 -4.63
CA PRO A 239 -7.85 -11.35 -4.04
C PRO A 239 -8.94 -10.41 -4.59
N ASP A 240 -9.18 -9.31 -3.88
CA ASP A 240 -9.90 -8.17 -4.43
C ASP A 240 -8.97 -7.34 -5.36
N ALA A 241 -9.47 -6.21 -5.88
CA ALA A 241 -8.67 -5.37 -6.77
C ALA A 241 -7.41 -4.79 -6.09
N ALA A 242 -7.47 -4.50 -4.79
CA ALA A 242 -6.32 -3.95 -4.05
C ALA A 242 -5.26 -5.04 -3.80
N GLY A 243 -5.68 -6.22 -3.37
CA GLY A 243 -4.82 -7.39 -3.19
C GLY A 243 -4.20 -7.87 -4.50
N ASP A 244 -4.89 -7.70 -5.63
CA ASP A 244 -4.35 -8.00 -6.96
C ASP A 244 -3.19 -7.06 -7.31
N VAL A 245 -3.35 -5.75 -7.10
CA VAL A 245 -2.24 -4.78 -7.24
C VAL A 245 -1.11 -5.12 -6.26
N ALA A 246 -1.43 -5.43 -5.00
CA ALA A 246 -0.46 -5.76 -3.97
C ALA A 246 0.39 -6.99 -4.35
N GLY A 247 -0.25 -8.08 -4.82
CA GLY A 247 0.41 -9.30 -5.23
C GLY A 247 1.33 -9.09 -6.44
N PHE A 248 0.92 -8.30 -7.43
CA PHE A 248 1.81 -7.95 -8.54
C PHE A 248 3.04 -7.14 -8.07
N VAL A 249 2.85 -6.17 -7.19
CA VAL A 249 3.97 -5.37 -6.66
C VAL A 249 4.91 -6.23 -5.81
N GLU A 250 4.37 -7.10 -4.97
CA GLU A 250 5.16 -8.05 -4.18
C GLU A 250 6.06 -8.91 -5.09
N MET A 251 5.47 -9.54 -6.12
CA MET A 251 6.22 -10.36 -7.07
C MET A 251 7.29 -9.55 -7.82
N ILE A 252 6.93 -8.39 -8.39
CA ILE A 252 7.86 -7.57 -9.17
C ILE A 252 9.05 -7.09 -8.32
N LEU A 253 8.82 -6.71 -7.06
CA LEU A 253 9.88 -6.18 -6.20
C LEU A 253 10.78 -7.25 -5.58
N THR A 254 10.43 -8.53 -5.73
CA THR A 254 11.15 -9.68 -5.16
C THR A 254 11.80 -10.58 -6.20
N HIS A 255 11.58 -10.30 -7.49
CA HIS A 255 12.10 -11.06 -8.61
C HIS A 255 12.81 -10.15 -9.62
N THR A 256 13.83 -10.69 -10.27
CA THR A 256 14.43 -10.07 -11.45
C THR A 256 13.49 -10.12 -12.64
N GLU A 257 13.77 -9.33 -13.69
CA GLU A 257 12.98 -9.37 -14.92
C GLU A 257 12.97 -10.77 -15.55
N GLU A 258 14.10 -11.49 -15.48
CA GLU A 258 14.22 -12.86 -16.00
C GLU A 258 13.36 -13.84 -15.21
N GLU A 259 13.38 -13.75 -13.88
CA GLU A 259 12.55 -14.58 -12.99
C GLU A 259 11.07 -14.26 -13.18
N MET A 260 10.67 -12.98 -13.23
CA MET A 260 9.28 -12.58 -13.49
C MET A 260 8.75 -13.13 -14.82
N LYS A 261 9.57 -13.11 -15.87
CA LYS A 261 9.19 -13.70 -17.16
C LYS A 261 9.00 -15.21 -17.08
N ALA A 262 9.84 -15.91 -16.32
CA ALA A 262 9.70 -17.34 -16.09
C ALA A 262 8.43 -17.66 -15.30
N GLU A 263 8.14 -16.91 -14.23
CA GLU A 263 6.94 -17.10 -13.41
C GLU A 263 5.62 -16.90 -14.17
N MET A 264 5.63 -16.03 -15.19
CA MET A 264 4.48 -15.75 -16.06
C MET A 264 4.40 -16.66 -17.29
N GLU A 265 5.37 -17.55 -17.52
CA GLU A 265 5.39 -18.40 -18.71
C GLU A 265 4.13 -19.30 -18.76
N GLY A 266 3.41 -19.25 -19.89
CA GLY A 266 2.16 -19.99 -20.06
C GLY A 266 0.90 -19.30 -19.49
N TYR A 267 1.04 -18.14 -18.86
CA TYR A 267 -0.06 -17.36 -18.27
C TYR A 267 -0.20 -15.97 -18.89
N ASP A 268 -0.75 -15.90 -20.11
CA ASP A 268 -0.85 -14.64 -20.89
C ASP A 268 -1.52 -13.48 -20.14
N ILE A 269 -2.49 -13.75 -19.26
CA ILE A 269 -3.18 -12.72 -18.47
C ILE A 269 -2.22 -12.04 -17.50
N LEU A 270 -1.30 -12.81 -16.88
CA LEU A 270 -0.30 -12.25 -15.96
C LEU A 270 0.61 -11.27 -16.71
N LEU A 271 1.05 -11.62 -17.91
CA LEU A 271 1.89 -10.75 -18.74
C LEU A 271 1.17 -9.46 -19.15
N VAL A 272 -0.11 -9.54 -19.53
CA VAL A 272 -0.92 -8.36 -19.87
C VAL A 272 -0.98 -7.39 -18.68
N LYS A 273 -1.22 -7.93 -17.49
CA LYS A 273 -1.36 -7.14 -16.26
C LYS A 273 -0.02 -6.58 -15.78
N TYR A 274 1.05 -7.37 -15.82
CA TYR A 274 2.40 -6.94 -15.52
C TYR A 274 2.79 -5.70 -16.33
N ASN A 275 2.62 -5.75 -17.65
CA ASN A 275 2.94 -4.61 -18.52
C ASN A 275 2.05 -3.40 -18.21
N ALA A 276 0.74 -3.62 -18.03
CA ALA A 276 -0.19 -2.54 -17.72
C ALA A 276 0.15 -1.82 -16.39
N LEU A 277 0.59 -2.56 -15.37
CA LEU A 277 0.99 -1.99 -14.09
C LEU A 277 2.31 -1.22 -14.19
N ILE A 278 3.34 -1.82 -14.80
CA ILE A 278 4.66 -1.18 -14.94
C ILE A 278 4.54 0.13 -15.72
N ASP A 279 3.86 0.11 -16.87
CA ASP A 279 3.68 1.30 -17.70
C ASP A 279 2.94 2.39 -16.91
N ALA A 280 1.86 2.03 -16.21
CA ALA A 280 1.08 2.99 -15.42
C ALA A 280 1.90 3.63 -14.29
N VAL A 281 2.71 2.84 -13.58
CA VAL A 281 3.56 3.34 -12.49
C VAL A 281 4.66 4.22 -13.06
N LYS A 282 5.30 3.82 -14.15
CA LYS A 282 6.35 4.59 -14.81
C LYS A 282 5.84 5.93 -15.34
N ASP A 283 4.66 5.94 -15.96
CA ASP A 283 4.03 7.16 -16.44
C ASP A 283 3.62 8.11 -15.31
N ALA A 284 3.11 7.57 -14.20
CA ALA A 284 2.61 8.38 -13.08
C ALA A 284 3.73 8.94 -12.19
N THR A 285 4.84 8.20 -12.06
CA THR A 285 5.85 8.44 -11.01
C THR A 285 7.27 8.61 -11.55
N GLY A 286 7.54 8.16 -12.77
CA GLY A 286 8.89 8.04 -13.33
C GLY A 286 9.68 6.83 -12.85
N ILE A 287 9.11 6.01 -11.96
CA ILE A 287 9.76 4.81 -11.41
C ILE A 287 9.47 3.61 -12.28
N ASP A 288 10.52 2.85 -12.61
CA ASP A 288 10.39 1.52 -13.18
C ASP A 288 10.38 0.49 -12.05
N LEU A 289 9.22 -0.14 -11.80
CA LEU A 289 9.11 -1.13 -10.71
C LEU A 289 10.04 -2.33 -10.91
N GLN A 290 10.28 -2.75 -12.15
CA GLN A 290 11.14 -3.90 -12.42
C GLN A 290 12.61 -3.57 -12.13
N GLU A 291 13.06 -2.35 -12.44
CA GLU A 291 14.41 -1.91 -12.06
C GLU A 291 14.60 -1.90 -10.53
N LEU A 292 13.54 -1.58 -9.77
CA LEU A 292 13.59 -1.70 -8.31
C LEU A 292 13.70 -3.18 -7.88
N GLY A 293 12.94 -4.08 -8.50
CA GLY A 293 13.01 -5.52 -8.28
C GLY A 293 14.41 -6.08 -8.52
N ASP A 294 14.98 -5.82 -9.70
CA ASP A 294 16.34 -6.24 -10.05
C ASP A 294 17.38 -5.76 -9.03
N ARG A 295 17.26 -4.50 -8.60
CA ARG A 295 18.14 -3.90 -7.59
C ARG A 295 17.98 -4.56 -6.22
N ASN A 296 16.76 -4.87 -5.82
CA ASN A 296 16.47 -5.51 -4.53
C ASN A 296 17.01 -6.93 -4.50
N VAL A 297 16.78 -7.72 -5.56
CA VAL A 297 17.36 -9.07 -5.72
C VAL A 297 18.88 -9.00 -5.76
N GLY A 298 19.46 -8.01 -6.46
CA GLY A 298 20.92 -7.80 -6.45
C GLY A 298 21.50 -7.48 -5.06
N LYS A 299 20.70 -6.87 -4.17
CA LYS A 299 21.11 -6.49 -2.81
C LYS A 299 20.94 -7.64 -1.80
N PHE A 300 19.85 -8.39 -1.91
CA PHE A 300 19.46 -9.38 -0.91
C PHE A 300 19.65 -10.84 -1.38
N GLY A 301 19.89 -11.06 -2.67
CA GLY A 301 19.84 -12.38 -3.29
C GLY A 301 18.42 -12.70 -3.75
N SER A 302 18.26 -13.72 -4.60
CA SER A 302 16.94 -14.18 -5.04
C SER A 302 16.26 -14.98 -3.93
N LEU A 303 14.93 -14.98 -3.92
CA LEU A 303 14.18 -15.96 -3.15
C LEU A 303 14.42 -17.31 -3.85
N ASP A 304 14.94 -18.31 -3.14
CA ASP A 304 15.22 -19.63 -3.72
C ASP A 304 13.90 -20.23 -4.22
N THR A 305 13.60 -20.09 -5.51
CA THR A 305 12.46 -20.72 -6.15
C THR A 305 12.81 -22.19 -6.21
N GLY A 306 12.35 -22.95 -5.22
CA GLY A 306 12.70 -24.34 -4.99
C GLY A 306 12.67 -25.16 -6.28
N ASN A 307 13.82 -25.27 -6.93
CA ASN A 307 14.08 -26.31 -7.89
C ASN A 307 14.60 -27.43 -7.01
N GLU A 308 13.69 -28.27 -6.51
CA GLU A 308 14.05 -29.59 -5.99
C GLU A 308 14.76 -30.33 -7.14
N GLY A 309 16.07 -30.13 -7.19
CA GLY A 309 16.96 -30.87 -8.06
C GLY A 309 16.74 -32.34 -7.74
N THR A 310 16.20 -33.03 -8.73
CA THR A 310 16.17 -34.48 -8.85
C THR A 310 17.46 -35.08 -8.28
N GLU A 311 17.35 -35.75 -7.13
CA GLU A 311 18.36 -36.72 -6.72
C GLU A 311 18.26 -37.91 -7.69
N GLU A 312 19.36 -38.14 -8.43
CA GLU A 312 19.61 -39.37 -9.23
C GLU A 312 19.70 -40.62 -8.35
#